data_AF-A0A1P9X449-F1
#
_entry.id   AF-A0A1P9X449-F1
#
_cell.length_a   1.000
_cell.length_b   1.000
_cell.length_c   1.000
_cell.angle_alpha   90.00
_cell.angle_beta   90.00
_cell.angle_gamma   90.00
#
_symmetry.space_group_name_H-M   'P 1'
#
loop_
_entity.id
_entity.type
_entity.pdbx_description
1 polymer ?
#
loop_
_entity_poly.entity_id
_entity_poly.type
_entity_poly.pdbx_seq_one_letter_code
_entity_poly.pdbx_strand_id
1 'polypeptide(L)'
;MKRYVQLQKAVQRVWDIDGYPTYFFDEKGQLYRFTARGDVKPLRRTVKRYTQGYTLKSRFYSLSQLRPMLRRHEVINRSDLHGL
;
A
#
# COMPACT_ATOMS: atom_id res chain seq x y z
N MET A 1 -26.60 -19.23 9.40
CA MET A 1 -25.32 -19.08 8.65
C MET A 1 -25.22 -17.67 8.09
N LYS A 2 -24.25 -16.85 8.54
CA LYS A 2 -24.01 -15.52 7.96
C LYS A 2 -23.09 -15.68 6.74
N ARG A 3 -23.62 -15.43 5.53
CA ARG A 3 -22.83 -15.35 4.30
C ARG A 3 -22.12 -13.99 4.28
N TYR A 4 -20.79 -14.00 4.44
CA TYR A 4 -19.97 -12.81 4.22
C TYR A 4 -19.70 -12.70 2.72
N VAL A 5 -20.43 -11.82 2.04
CA VAL A 5 -20.14 -11.47 0.65
C VAL A 5 -18.84 -10.69 0.63
N GLN A 6 -17.77 -11.28 0.12
CA GLN A 6 -16.52 -10.57 -0.15
C GLN A 6 -16.72 -9.69 -1.39
N LEU A 7 -17.17 -8.45 -1.18
CA LEU A 7 -17.13 -7.43 -2.21
C LEU A 7 -15.66 -7.23 -2.62
N GLN A 8 -15.32 -7.62 -3.85
CA GLN A 8 -14.02 -7.34 -4.44
C GLN A 8 -13.91 -5.83 -4.67
N LYS A 9 -13.34 -5.13 -3.70
CA LYS A 9 -13.09 -3.70 -3.82
C LYS A 9 -11.84 -3.50 -4.67
N ALA A 10 -11.97 -2.85 -5.82
CA ALA A 10 -10.83 -2.37 -6.58
C ALA A 10 -10.02 -1.41 -5.70
N VAL A 11 -8.73 -1.71 -5.50
CA VAL A 11 -7.79 -0.88 -4.74
C VAL A 11 -6.82 -0.26 -5.72
N GLN A 12 -6.77 1.07 -5.76
CA GLN A 12 -5.80 1.79 -6.57
C GLN A 12 -4.47 1.91 -5.82
N ARG A 13 -3.38 1.53 -6.49
CA ARG A 13 -2.00 1.72 -6.02
C ARG A 13 -1.55 3.13 -6.39
N VAL A 14 -1.25 3.96 -5.39
CA VAL A 14 -1.05 5.41 -5.58
C VAL A 14 0.31 5.86 -5.09
N TRP A 15 0.74 5.34 -3.94
CA TRP A 15 2.06 5.64 -3.40
C TRP A 15 2.81 4.35 -3.09
N ASP A 16 3.95 4.19 -3.72
CA ASP A 16 4.92 3.15 -3.42
C ASP A 16 5.79 3.55 -2.24
N ILE A 17 6.34 2.55 -1.56
CA ILE A 17 7.28 2.76 -0.46
C ILE A 17 8.66 2.32 -0.93
N ASP A 18 9.59 3.28 -0.99
CA ASP A 18 10.99 3.06 -1.33
C ASP A 18 11.62 1.99 -0.41
N GLY A 19 12.34 1.03 -1.01
CA GLY A 19 12.87 -0.15 -0.31
C GLY A 19 11.84 -1.23 0.07
N TYR A 20 10.54 -1.03 -0.21
CA TYR A 20 9.45 -1.95 0.14
C TYR A 20 8.47 -2.17 -1.04
N PRO A 21 8.89 -2.82 -2.13
CA PRO A 21 8.14 -2.86 -3.40
C PRO A 21 6.80 -3.60 -3.33
N THR A 22 6.60 -4.46 -2.32
CA THR A 22 5.33 -5.16 -2.13
C THR A 22 4.30 -4.35 -1.35
N TYR A 23 4.64 -3.14 -0.89
CA TYR A 23 3.81 -2.31 -0.03
C TYR A 23 3.45 -1.00 -0.74
N PHE A 24 2.21 -0.56 -0.58
CA PHE A 24 1.73 0.67 -1.19
C PHE A 24 0.55 1.28 -0.43
N PHE A 25 0.36 2.58 -0.56
CA PHE A 25 -0.82 3.29 -0.09
C PHE A 25 -1.80 3.56 -1.22
N ASP A 26 -3.09 3.56 -0.88
CA ASP A 26 -4.15 4.12 -1.71
C ASP A 26 -4.29 5.63 -1.51
N GLU A 27 -5.24 6.25 -2.22
CA GLU A 27 -5.52 7.69 -2.12
C GLU A 27 -5.99 8.11 -0.72
N LYS A 28 -6.56 7.18 0.05
CA LYS A 28 -7.10 7.42 1.40
C LYS A 28 -6.04 7.23 2.50
N GLY A 29 -4.80 6.87 2.12
CA GLY A 29 -3.72 6.61 3.07
C GLY A 29 -3.87 5.28 3.83
N GLN A 30 -4.63 4.33 3.28
CA GLN A 30 -4.68 2.95 3.75
C GLN A 30 -3.51 2.17 3.14
N LEU A 31 -2.74 1.49 3.99
CA LEU A 31 -1.62 0.66 3.57
C LEU A 31 -2.13 -0.71 3.10
N TYR A 32 -1.58 -1.20 2.00
CA TYR A 32 -1.78 -2.54 1.49
C TYR A 32 -0.45 -3.23 1.21
N ARG A 33 -0.50 -4.56 1.09
CA ARG A 33 0.63 -5.38 0.69
C ARG A 33 0.20 -6.46 -0.31
N PHE A 34 1.05 -6.71 -1.31
CA PHE A 34 0.99 -7.91 -2.13
C PHE A 34 1.53 -9.13 -1.36
N THR A 35 0.73 -10.18 -1.28
CA THR A 35 1.20 -11.48 -0.78
C THR A 35 2.04 -12.19 -1.85
N ALA A 36 2.74 -13.26 -1.45
CA ALA A 36 3.49 -14.09 -2.40
C ALA A 36 2.61 -14.73 -3.49
N ARG A 37 1.29 -14.83 -3.26
CA ARG A 37 0.32 -15.36 -4.22
C ARG A 37 -0.31 -14.29 -5.11
N GLY A 38 0.10 -13.02 -4.96
CA GLY A 38 -0.47 -11.89 -5.70
C GLY A 38 -1.68 -11.25 -5.03
N ASP A 39 -2.23 -11.83 -3.96
CA ASP A 39 -3.37 -11.22 -3.25
C ASP A 39 -3.00 -9.87 -2.61
N VAL A 40 -3.93 -8.93 -2.62
CA VAL A 40 -3.80 -7.64 -1.93
C VAL A 40 -4.41 -7.74 -0.54
N LYS A 41 -3.62 -7.46 0.50
CA LYS A 41 -4.10 -7.43 1.89
C LYS A 41 -3.96 -6.04 2.51
N PRO A 42 -5.01 -5.49 3.15
CA PRO A 42 -4.89 -4.26 3.90
C PRO A 42 -4.07 -4.49 5.18
N LEU A 43 -3.26 -3.50 5.56
CA LEU A 43 -2.51 -3.48 6.81
C LEU A 43 -3.11 -2.46 7.77
N ARG A 44 -3.39 -2.90 9.00
CA ARG A 44 -3.94 -2.02 10.02
C ARG A 44 -2.90 -1.01 10.49
N ARG A 45 -3.31 0.25 10.63
CA ARG A 45 -2.52 1.27 11.33
C ARG A 45 -2.42 0.92 12.81
N THR A 46 -1.22 0.97 13.35
CA THR A 46 -0.93 0.62 14.75
C THR A 46 -0.44 1.84 15.51
N VAL A 47 -0.64 1.82 16.83
CA VAL A 47 -0.12 2.83 17.75
C VAL A 47 0.90 2.15 18.65
N LYS A 48 2.12 2.67 18.69
CA LYS A 48 3.14 2.23 19.64
C LYS A 48 3.43 3.40 20.59
N ARG A 49 3.09 3.22 21.88
CA ARG A 49 3.01 4.30 22.88
C ARG A 49 2.04 5.40 22.44
N TYR A 50 2.55 6.46 21.83
CA TYR A 50 1.79 7.62 21.33
C TYR A 50 1.99 7.85 19.82
N THR A 51 2.77 7.00 19.15
CA THR A 51 3.14 7.20 17.74
C THR A 51 2.31 6.28 16.83
N GLN A 52 1.62 6.87 15.86
CA GLN A 52 0.92 6.13 14.82
C GLN A 52 1.89 5.69 13.71
N GLY A 53 1.68 4.49 13.19
CA GLY A 53 2.52 3.93 12.14
C GLY A 53 2.05 2.58 11.63
N TYR A 54 2.92 1.92 10.88
CA TYR A 54 2.69 0.61 10.32
C TYR A 54 3.90 -0.29 10.54
N THR A 55 3.65 -1.60 10.64
CA THR A 55 4.70 -2.60 10.63
C THR A 55 4.93 -3.08 9.20
N LEU A 56 6.11 -2.79 8.67
CA LEU A 56 6.57 -3.26 7.38
C LEU A 56 7.50 -4.44 7.64
N LYS A 57 7.19 -5.60 7.07
CA LYS A 57 7.82 -6.89 7.34
C LYS A 57 7.82 -7.25 8.84
N SER A 58 8.81 -6.79 9.60
CA SER A 58 8.97 -7.01 11.04
C SER A 58 9.34 -5.74 11.82
N ARG A 59 9.42 -4.58 11.14
CA ARG A 59 9.84 -3.31 11.76
C ARG A 59 8.72 -2.29 11.74
N PHE A 60 8.53 -1.63 12.87
CA PHE A 60 7.59 -0.52 12.99
C PHE A 60 8.20 0.76 12.42
N TYR A 61 7.43 1.44 11.58
CA TYR A 61 7.74 2.76 11.04
C TYR A 61 6.61 3.72 11.39
N SER A 62 6.97 4.86 11.98
CA SER A 62 6.01 5.94 12.21
C SER A 62 5.56 6.56 10.88
N LEU A 63 4.42 7.26 10.88
CA LEU A 63 3.99 7.99 9.69
C LEU A 63 5.03 9.02 9.22
N SER A 64 5.72 9.68 10.15
CA SER A 64 6.79 10.64 9.84
C SER A 64 8.02 9.97 9.19
N GLN A 65 8.31 8.71 9.53
CA GLN A 65 9.38 7.94 8.90
C GLN A 65 8.97 7.41 7.52
N LEU A 66 7.69 7.08 7.31
CA LEU A 66 7.20 6.57 6.03
C LEU A 66 7.05 7.65 4.96
N ARG A 67 6.59 8.85 5.33
CA ARG A 67 6.38 9.98 4.41
C ARG A 67 7.56 10.25 3.45
N PRO A 68 8.81 10.38 3.92
CA PRO A 68 9.94 10.64 3.02
C PRO A 68 10.28 9.46 2.09
N MET A 69 9.75 8.26 2.36
CA MET A 69 9.95 7.07 1.54
C MET A 69 8.88 6.91 0.45
N LEU A 70 7.86 7.78 0.42
CA LEU A 70 6.76 7.67 -0.53
C LEU A 70 7.20 8.12 -1.92
N ARG A 71 6.92 7.27 -2.92
CA ARG A 71 7.09 7.57 -4.34
C ARG A 71 5.73 7.49 -5.02
N ARG A 72 5.42 8.46 -5.90
CA ARG A 72 4.17 8.40 -6.66
C ARG A 72 4.22 7.17 -7.55
N HIS A 73 3.17 6.36 -7.55
CA HIS A 73 3.06 5.25 -8.47
C HIS A 73 2.76 5.80 -9.87
N GLU A 74 3.70 5.66 -10.80
CA GLU A 74 3.52 6.03 -12.19
C GLU A 74 2.85 4.86 -12.93
N VAL A 75 1.59 5.06 -13.31
CA VAL A 75 0.93 4.15 -14.25
C VAL A 75 1.45 4.53 -15.63
N ILE A 76 2.44 3.78 -16.13
CA ILE A 76 2.86 3.92 -17.53
C ILE A 76 1.68 3.46 -18.38
N ASN A 77 0.97 4.42 -18.99
CA ASN A 77 -0.08 4.09 -19.94
C ASN A 77 0.59 3.61 -21.23
N ARG A 78 0.16 2.45 -21.74
CA ARG A 78 0.71 1.88 -22.98
C ARG A 78 0.53 2.79 -24.20
N SER A 79 -0.38 3.76 -24.15
CA SER A 79 -0.54 4.80 -25.16
C SER A 79 0.67 5.74 -25.27
N ASP A 80 1.48 5.85 -24.22
CA ASP A 80 2.67 6.71 -24.19
C ASP A 80 3.89 6.05 -24.89
N LEU A 81 3.78 4.77 -25.26
CA LEU A 81 4.85 3.98 -25.90
C LEU A 81 4.77 3.96 -27.44
N HIS A 82 3.72 4.50 -28.05
CA HIS A 82 3.52 4.50 -29.51
C HIS A 82 3.91 5.82 -30.21
N GLY A 83 4.66 6.70 -29.54
CA GLY A 83 5.07 8.02 -30.04
C GLY A 83 6.56 8.16 -30.43
N LEU A 84 7.25 7.06 -30.77
CA LEU A 84 8.64 7.07 -31.25
C LEU A 84 8.75 6.41 -32.63
#